data_AF-A0A2V3HW42-F1
#
_entry.id   AF-A0A2V3HW42-F1
#
_cell.length_a   1.000
_cell.length_b   1.000
_cell.length_c   1.000
_cell.angle_alpha   90.00
_cell.angle_beta   90.00
_cell.angle_gamma   90.00
#
_symmetry.space_group_name_H-M   'P 1'
#
loop_
_entity.id
_entity.type
_entity.pdbx_description
1 polymer ?
#
loop_
_entity_poly.entity_id
_entity_poly.type
_entity_poly.pdbx_seq_one_letter_code
_entity_poly.pdbx_strand_id
1 'polypeptide(L)'
;GNDELDEFEQRMFRLDLSDPRANVIFGRRLERVRAGGDEERFIRLVRRLLAHRPVNHEAWGELGRLHERRGEYDEAWFCYDQAQAHFPQVPLRDRFRDRITQAMDRAGQQWSAPDQDAREQFLSKMQTLALKVSPPEIQPVTEDGVEEETVGDDEQELTRLLDTGEAAAAFFLARRLVTRGESWASEWLERASAQLQDDSG
;
A
#
# COMPACT_ATOMS: atom_id res chain seq x y z
N GLY A 1 28.52 -2.99 1.73
CA GLY A 1 28.51 -4.45 2.02
C GLY A 1 27.11 -4.87 2.46
N ASN A 2 26.85 -6.17 2.64
CA ASN A 2 25.53 -6.64 3.08
C ASN A 2 25.14 -6.03 4.45
N ASP A 3 26.11 -5.85 5.36
CA ASP A 3 25.92 -5.21 6.66
C ASP A 3 25.40 -3.76 6.57
N GLU A 4 25.87 -2.97 5.60
CA GLU A 4 25.39 -1.59 5.40
C GLU A 4 23.95 -1.55 4.87
N LEU A 5 23.51 -2.60 4.16
CA LEU A 5 22.14 -2.75 3.69
C LEU A 5 21.22 -3.21 4.82
N ASP A 6 21.70 -4.08 5.71
CA ASP A 6 20.97 -4.51 6.90
C ASP A 6 20.76 -3.35 7.89
N GLU A 7 21.81 -2.56 8.16
CA GLU A 7 21.67 -1.34 8.97
C GLU A 7 20.70 -0.34 8.35
N PHE A 8 20.72 -0.24 7.02
CA PHE A 8 19.81 0.62 6.28
C PHE A 8 18.35 0.15 6.44
N GLU A 9 18.10 -1.14 6.26
CA GLU A 9 16.78 -1.74 6.43
C GLU A 9 16.28 -1.52 7.87
N GLN A 10 17.08 -1.84 8.88
CA GLN A 10 16.69 -1.59 10.28
C GLN A 10 16.36 -0.13 10.55
N ARG A 11 17.11 0.80 9.97
CA ARG A 11 16.87 2.24 10.13
C ARG A 11 15.57 2.68 9.45
N MET A 12 15.24 2.13 8.28
CA MET A 12 13.96 2.37 7.58
C MET A 12 12.75 1.93 8.41
N PHE A 13 12.86 0.82 9.14
CA PHE A 13 11.77 0.32 9.96
C PHE A 13 11.60 1.06 11.29
N ARG A 14 12.65 1.69 11.82
CA ARG A 14 12.60 2.48 13.07
C ARG A 14 12.25 3.95 12.88
N LEU A 15 12.45 4.48 11.67
CA LEU A 15 12.18 5.88 11.38
C LEU A 15 10.71 6.10 11.02
N ASP A 16 10.20 7.25 11.42
CA ASP A 16 8.97 7.79 10.86
C ASP A 16 9.28 8.28 9.43
N LEU A 17 8.68 7.62 8.44
CA LEU A 17 8.88 7.94 7.04
C LEU A 17 7.91 9.00 6.53
N SER A 18 7.05 9.57 7.39
CA SER A 18 6.13 10.63 6.99
C SER A 18 6.82 11.97 6.67
N ASP A 19 8.11 12.18 7.01
CA ASP A 19 8.87 13.39 6.64
C ASP A 19 9.29 13.38 5.14
N PRO A 20 8.93 14.39 4.34
CA PRO A 20 9.34 14.50 2.93
C PRO A 20 10.85 14.50 2.70
N ARG A 21 11.65 14.99 3.66
CA ARG A 21 13.11 15.06 3.56
C ARG A 21 13.76 13.68 3.60
N ALA A 22 13.09 12.73 4.23
CA ALA A 22 13.51 11.34 4.25
C ALA A 22 13.47 10.73 2.83
N ASN A 23 12.59 11.22 1.94
CA ASN A 23 12.39 10.68 0.60
C ASN A 23 13.64 10.70 -0.29
N VAL A 24 14.35 11.82 -0.36
CA VAL A 24 15.50 11.94 -1.27
C VAL A 24 16.61 10.98 -0.85
N ILE A 25 16.76 10.79 0.46
CA ILE A 25 17.77 9.90 1.04
C ILE A 25 17.39 8.45 0.77
N PHE A 26 16.11 8.10 0.93
CA PHE A 26 15.62 6.74 0.76
C PHE A 26 15.49 6.32 -0.70
N GLY A 27 15.05 7.20 -1.61
CA GLY A 27 14.98 6.91 -3.04
C GLY A 27 16.34 6.50 -3.61
N ARG A 28 17.40 7.27 -3.33
CA ARG A 28 18.77 6.93 -3.79
C ARG A 28 19.33 5.63 -3.19
N ARG A 29 18.89 5.26 -1.98
CA ARG A 29 19.30 4.00 -1.35
C ARG A 29 18.50 2.83 -1.89
N LEU A 30 17.20 2.99 -2.10
CA LEU A 30 16.31 2.00 -2.73
C LEU A 30 16.78 1.66 -4.15
N GLU A 31 17.17 2.66 -4.95
CA GLU A 31 17.75 2.41 -6.27
C GLU A 31 19.05 1.59 -6.20
N ARG A 32 19.86 1.76 -5.16
CA ARG A 32 21.04 0.92 -4.93
C ARG A 32 20.68 -0.51 -4.53
N VAL A 33 19.65 -0.70 -3.70
CA VAL A 33 19.14 -2.05 -3.36
C VAL A 33 18.64 -2.76 -4.62
N ARG A 34 17.86 -2.03 -5.45
CA ARG A 34 17.36 -2.53 -6.74
C ARG A 34 18.49 -2.91 -7.69
N ALA A 35 19.50 -2.05 -7.85
CA ALA A 35 20.67 -2.31 -8.68
C ALA A 35 21.53 -3.48 -8.16
N GLY A 36 21.46 -3.76 -6.86
CA GLY A 36 22.11 -4.91 -6.23
C GLY A 36 21.41 -6.25 -6.49
N GLY A 37 20.22 -6.26 -7.08
CA GLY A 37 19.47 -7.48 -7.43
C GLY A 37 18.72 -8.13 -6.27
N ASP A 38 18.73 -7.53 -5.08
CA ASP A 38 17.97 -8.02 -3.92
C ASP A 38 16.52 -7.51 -4.00
N GLU A 39 15.74 -8.14 -4.90
CA GLU A 39 14.37 -7.74 -5.19
C GLU A 39 13.44 -7.90 -3.98
N GLU A 40 13.65 -8.92 -3.14
CA GLU A 40 12.83 -9.14 -1.95
C GLU A 40 13.00 -8.02 -0.92
N ARG A 41 14.25 -7.64 -0.63
CA ARG A 41 14.54 -6.52 0.27
C ARG A 41 14.00 -5.22 -0.33
N PHE A 42 14.17 -5.00 -1.63
CA PHE A 42 13.61 -3.83 -2.30
C PHE A 42 12.08 -3.77 -2.14
N ILE A 43 11.36 -4.87 -2.38
CA ILE A 43 9.90 -4.93 -2.20
C ILE A 43 9.49 -4.59 -0.77
N ARG A 44 10.15 -5.18 0.24
CA ARG A 44 9.86 -4.88 1.65
C ARG A 44 10.04 -3.40 1.97
N LEU A 45 11.16 -2.81 1.55
CA LEU A 45 11.48 -1.41 1.83
C LEU A 45 10.56 -0.43 1.08
N VAL A 46 10.24 -0.72 -0.18
CA VAL A 46 9.30 0.11 -0.96
C VAL A 46 7.88 0.01 -0.42
N ARG A 47 7.42 -1.17 0.01
CA ARG A 47 6.11 -1.30 0.67
C ARG A 47 6.05 -0.49 1.95
N ARG A 48 7.11 -0.53 2.78
CA ARG A 48 7.18 0.33 3.98
C ARG A 48 7.15 1.82 3.62
N LEU A 49 7.86 2.24 2.58
CA LEU A 49 7.80 3.63 2.11
C LEU A 49 6.38 4.02 1.64
N LEU A 50 5.77 3.18 0.80
CA LEU A 50 4.43 3.41 0.24
C LEU A 50 3.32 3.36 1.30
N ALA A 51 3.52 2.60 2.38
CA ALA A 51 2.61 2.59 3.50
C ALA A 51 2.55 3.95 4.22
N HIS A 52 3.65 4.71 4.21
CA HIS A 52 3.68 6.08 4.75
C HIS A 52 3.39 7.14 3.68
N ARG A 53 3.37 6.76 2.39
CA ARG A 53 3.11 7.63 1.24
C ARG A 53 2.23 6.96 0.19
N PRO A 54 0.95 6.68 0.51
CA PRO A 54 0.07 5.98 -0.41
C PRO A 54 -0.23 6.79 -1.69
N VAL A 55 -0.03 8.11 -1.67
CA VAL A 55 -0.26 9.00 -2.83
C VAL A 55 0.86 8.97 -3.88
N ASN A 56 2.00 8.32 -3.60
CA ASN A 56 3.14 8.28 -4.53
C ASN A 56 2.90 7.29 -5.68
N HIS A 57 2.25 7.77 -6.74
CA HIS A 57 1.89 6.96 -7.91
C HIS A 57 3.10 6.41 -8.68
N GLU A 58 4.24 7.12 -8.70
CA GLU A 58 5.46 6.67 -9.39
C GLU A 58 6.04 5.42 -8.72
N ALA A 59 6.17 5.45 -7.39
CA ALA A 59 6.67 4.32 -6.61
C ALA A 59 5.72 3.12 -6.69
N TRP A 60 4.39 3.34 -6.67
CA TRP A 60 3.41 2.29 -6.94
C TRP A 60 3.56 1.69 -8.34
N GLY A 61 3.79 2.52 -9.36
CA GLY A 61 4.02 2.08 -10.73
C GLY A 61 5.30 1.25 -10.90
N GLU A 62 6.38 1.62 -10.21
CA GLU A 62 7.64 0.85 -10.19
C GLU A 62 7.49 -0.49 -9.46
N LEU A 63 6.81 -0.50 -8.30
CA LEU A 63 6.53 -1.73 -7.56
C LEU A 63 5.63 -2.67 -8.38
N GLY A 64 4.61 -2.14 -9.06
CA GLY A 64 3.76 -2.91 -9.97
C GLY A 64 4.53 -3.54 -11.13
N ARG A 65 5.45 -2.78 -11.75
CA ARG A 65 6.36 -3.31 -12.79
C ARG A 65 7.25 -4.43 -12.27
N LEU A 66 7.70 -4.36 -11.03
CA LEU A 66 8.52 -5.41 -10.42
C LEU A 66 7.71 -6.68 -10.19
N HIS A 67 6.54 -6.59 -9.57
CA HIS A 67 5.64 -7.72 -9.37
C HIS A 67 5.22 -8.36 -10.71
N GLU A 68 4.93 -7.56 -11.73
CA GLU A 68 4.63 -8.04 -13.09
C GLU A 68 5.79 -8.88 -13.68
N ARG A 69 7.05 -8.45 -13.53
CA ARG A 69 8.20 -9.23 -13.99
C ARG A 69 8.39 -10.55 -13.25
N ARG A 70 7.96 -10.61 -11.98
CA ARG A 70 8.02 -11.81 -11.14
C ARG A 70 6.83 -12.75 -11.36
N GLY A 71 5.84 -12.36 -12.17
CA GLY A 71 4.60 -13.11 -12.37
C GLY A 71 3.61 -13.00 -11.21
N GLU A 72 3.84 -12.07 -10.28
CA GLU A 72 3.00 -11.78 -9.12
C GLU A 72 1.89 -10.83 -9.55
N TYR A 73 0.97 -11.33 -10.37
CA TYR A 73 0.04 -10.51 -11.12
C TYR A 73 -1.04 -9.83 -10.26
N ASP A 74 -1.43 -10.44 -9.15
CA ASP A 74 -2.41 -9.87 -8.22
C ASP A 74 -1.81 -8.67 -7.48
N GLU A 75 -0.58 -8.82 -6.99
CA GLU A 75 0.19 -7.73 -6.39
C GLU A 75 0.44 -6.59 -7.39
N ALA A 76 0.78 -6.94 -8.64
CA ALA A 76 0.95 -5.96 -9.70
C ALA A 76 -0.36 -5.19 -9.95
N TRP A 77 -1.49 -5.89 -10.04
CA TRP A 77 -2.81 -5.28 -10.19
C TRP A 77 -3.11 -4.28 -9.08
N PHE A 78 -2.91 -4.67 -7.81
CA PHE A 78 -3.13 -3.78 -6.67
C PHE A 78 -2.23 -2.55 -6.71
N CYS A 79 -0.95 -2.71 -7.06
CA CYS A 79 -0.03 -1.58 -7.18
C CYS A 79 -0.49 -0.58 -8.27
N TYR A 80 -0.89 -1.09 -9.44
CA TYR A 80 -1.38 -0.23 -10.51
C TYR A 80 -2.74 0.41 -10.18
N ASP A 81 -3.61 -0.27 -9.42
CA ASP A 81 -4.88 0.28 -8.92
C ASP A 81 -4.66 1.43 -7.92
N GLN A 82 -3.65 1.30 -7.04
CA GLN A 82 -3.24 2.40 -6.16
C GLN A 82 -2.69 3.58 -6.96
N ALA A 83 -1.80 3.33 -7.91
CA ALA A 83 -1.24 4.38 -8.77
C ALA A 83 -2.32 5.13 -9.57
N GLN A 84 -3.26 4.39 -10.17
CA GLN A 84 -4.34 4.94 -10.99
C GLN A 84 -5.28 5.85 -10.20
N ALA A 85 -5.55 5.53 -8.94
CA ALA A 85 -6.45 6.31 -8.09
C ALA A 85 -5.94 7.73 -7.82
N HIS A 86 -4.62 7.90 -7.69
CA HIS A 86 -4.01 9.21 -7.45
C HIS A 86 -3.53 9.90 -8.72
N PHE A 87 -3.30 9.13 -9.79
CA PHE A 87 -2.85 9.67 -11.07
C PHE A 87 -3.68 9.12 -12.23
N PRO A 88 -4.96 9.55 -12.36
CA PRO A 88 -5.88 9.00 -13.35
C PRO A 88 -5.52 9.38 -14.80
N GLN A 89 -4.64 10.37 -14.99
CA GLN A 89 -4.23 10.86 -16.30
C GLN A 89 -3.47 9.81 -17.13
N VAL A 90 -2.77 8.88 -16.45
CA VAL A 90 -2.06 7.79 -17.13
C VAL A 90 -2.77 6.48 -16.78
N PRO A 91 -3.31 5.74 -17.77
CA PRO A 91 -4.08 4.52 -17.55
C PRO A 91 -3.14 3.33 -17.24
N LEU A 92 -2.38 3.40 -16.15
CA LEU A 92 -1.39 2.38 -15.77
C LEU A 92 -2.04 1.02 -15.56
N ARG A 93 -3.17 0.98 -14.85
CA ARG A 93 -3.93 -0.25 -14.57
C ARG A 93 -4.50 -0.88 -15.84
N ASP A 94 -5.11 -0.09 -16.72
CA ASP A 94 -5.67 -0.60 -17.97
C ASP A 94 -4.56 -1.09 -18.91
N ARG A 95 -3.44 -0.37 -19.00
CA ARG A 95 -2.27 -0.81 -19.76
C ARG A 95 -1.70 -2.13 -19.22
N PHE A 96 -1.70 -2.33 -17.91
CA PHE A 96 -1.29 -3.60 -17.32
C PHE A 96 -2.28 -4.72 -17.66
N ARG A 97 -3.59 -4.47 -17.50
CA ARG A 97 -4.66 -5.40 -17.89
C ARG A 97 -4.46 -5.87 -19.34
N ASP A 98 -4.24 -4.94 -20.27
CA ASP A 98 -4.09 -5.29 -21.68
C ASP A 98 -2.86 -6.17 -21.91
N ARG A 99 -1.74 -5.91 -21.20
CA ARG A 99 -0.53 -6.74 -21.28
C ARG A 99 -0.75 -8.14 -20.73
N ILE A 100 -1.34 -8.27 -19.55
CA ILE A 100 -1.54 -9.56 -18.91
C ILE A 100 -2.59 -10.40 -19.63
N THR A 101 -3.69 -9.80 -20.11
CA THR A 101 -4.67 -10.49 -20.94
C THR A 101 -4.02 -11.04 -22.19
N GLN A 102 -3.23 -10.23 -22.91
CA GLN A 102 -2.50 -10.71 -24.10
C GLN A 102 -1.49 -11.82 -23.77
N ALA A 103 -0.81 -11.75 -22.62
CA ALA A 103 0.12 -12.79 -22.18
C ALA A 103 -0.59 -14.11 -21.85
N MET A 104 -1.72 -14.04 -21.12
CA MET A 104 -2.52 -15.20 -20.75
C MET A 104 -3.20 -15.83 -21.97
N ASP A 105 -3.76 -15.02 -22.87
CA ASP A 105 -4.38 -15.50 -24.12
C ASP A 105 -3.37 -16.30 -24.96
N ARG A 106 -2.12 -15.82 -25.05
CA ARG A 106 -1.01 -16.55 -25.72
C ARG A 106 -0.66 -17.86 -25.01
N ALA A 107 -0.85 -17.93 -23.70
CA ALA A 107 -0.68 -19.13 -22.91
C ALA A 107 -1.93 -20.05 -22.92
N GLY A 108 -3.01 -19.65 -23.60
CA GLY A 108 -4.28 -20.38 -23.62
C GLY A 108 -5.07 -20.28 -22.31
N GLN A 109 -4.78 -19.28 -21.48
CA GLN A 109 -5.43 -19.02 -20.21
C GLN A 109 -6.23 -17.71 -20.29
N GLN A 110 -7.29 -17.60 -19.50
CA GLN A 110 -8.02 -16.35 -19.34
C GLN A 110 -7.59 -15.67 -18.05
N TRP A 111 -7.15 -14.42 -18.14
CA TRP A 111 -6.88 -13.62 -16.96
C TRP A 111 -8.18 -13.15 -16.31
N SER A 112 -8.24 -13.18 -14.97
CA SER A 112 -9.27 -12.55 -14.15
C SER A 112 -8.63 -11.62 -13.13
N ALA A 113 -9.31 -10.52 -12.81
CA ALA A 113 -8.87 -9.64 -11.73
C ALA A 113 -8.88 -10.38 -10.38
N PRO A 114 -8.03 -9.97 -9.43
CA PRO A 114 -8.06 -10.48 -8.06
C PRO A 114 -9.45 -10.26 -7.42
N ASP A 115 -9.85 -11.18 -6.55
CA ASP A 115 -11.09 -11.08 -5.80
C ASP A 115 -11.06 -9.99 -4.73
N GLN A 116 -12.21 -9.80 -4.07
CA GLN A 116 -12.36 -8.81 -3.01
C GLN A 116 -11.50 -9.16 -1.79
N ASP A 117 -11.41 -10.44 -1.42
CA ASP A 117 -10.66 -10.90 -0.24
C ASP A 117 -9.16 -10.59 -0.38
N ALA A 118 -8.58 -10.84 -1.56
CA ALA A 118 -7.19 -10.51 -1.85
C ALA A 118 -6.93 -9.00 -1.77
N ARG A 119 -7.88 -8.18 -2.23
CA ARG A 119 -7.81 -6.72 -2.13
C ARG A 119 -7.85 -6.25 -0.68
N GLU A 120 -8.73 -6.82 0.13
CA GLU A 120 -8.83 -6.50 1.56
C GLU A 120 -7.55 -6.88 2.32
N GLN A 121 -7.01 -8.07 2.06
CA GLN A 121 -5.74 -8.50 2.65
C GLN A 121 -4.58 -7.58 2.26
N PHE A 122 -4.53 -7.14 1.00
CA PHE A 122 -3.54 -6.18 0.53
C PHE A 122 -3.65 -4.84 1.29
N LEU A 123 -4.85 -4.27 1.38
CA LEU A 123 -5.10 -3.00 2.06
C LEU A 123 -4.80 -3.09 3.56
N SER A 124 -5.20 -4.18 4.21
CA SER A 124 -4.92 -4.44 5.62
C SER A 124 -3.41 -4.50 5.89
N LYS A 125 -2.64 -5.23 5.07
CA LYS A 125 -1.17 -5.26 5.19
C LYS A 125 -0.56 -3.86 5.06
N MET A 126 -1.06 -3.04 4.13
CA MET A 126 -0.58 -1.68 3.94
C MET A 126 -0.97 -0.77 5.11
N GLN A 127 -2.17 -0.92 5.67
CA GLN A 127 -2.61 -0.22 6.89
C GLN A 127 -1.68 -0.54 8.06
N THR A 128 -1.41 -1.82 8.34
CA THR A 128 -0.49 -2.23 9.42
C THR A 128 0.91 -1.66 9.23
N LEU A 129 1.41 -1.62 7.99
CA LEU A 129 2.70 -1.02 7.67
C LEU A 129 2.73 0.52 7.82
N ALA A 130 1.57 1.18 7.77
CA ALA A 130 1.45 2.63 7.86
C ALA A 130 1.47 3.13 9.32
N LEU A 131 1.06 2.29 10.27
CA LEU A 131 1.01 2.64 11.68
C LEU A 131 2.42 2.97 12.22
N LYS A 132 2.52 4.08 12.95
CA LYS A 132 3.79 4.57 13.51
C LYS A 132 4.18 3.82 14.76
N VAL A 133 3.18 3.46 15.56
CA VAL A 133 3.26 2.55 16.69
C VAL A 133 2.51 1.29 16.28
N SER A 134 3.08 0.12 16.52
CA SER A 134 2.31 -1.12 16.32
C SER A 134 0.96 -0.96 17.02
N PRO A 135 -0.16 -1.30 16.35
CA PRO A 135 -1.42 -1.37 17.07
C PRO A 135 -1.18 -2.31 18.25
N PRO A 136 -1.79 -2.07 19.43
CA PRO A 136 -1.74 -3.05 20.50
C PRO A 136 -2.06 -4.40 19.86
N GLU A 137 -1.21 -5.42 20.08
CA GLU A 137 -1.47 -6.77 19.61
C GLU A 137 -2.92 -7.08 19.96
N ILE A 138 -3.80 -7.08 18.96
CA ILE A 138 -5.13 -7.64 19.09
C ILE A 138 -4.80 -9.11 19.29
N GLN A 139 -4.80 -9.52 20.57
CA GLN A 139 -4.63 -10.92 20.93
C GLN A 139 -5.59 -11.70 20.05
N PRO A 140 -5.16 -12.81 19.43
CA PRO A 140 -6.04 -13.58 18.58
C PRO A 140 -7.26 -13.92 19.41
N VAL A 141 -8.39 -13.30 19.05
CA VAL A 141 -9.69 -13.60 19.64
C VAL A 141 -9.86 -15.08 19.36
N THR A 142 -9.88 -15.86 20.43
CA THR A 142 -10.17 -17.29 20.40
C THR A 142 -11.42 -17.52 19.57
N GLU A 143 -11.37 -18.50 18.67
CA GLU A 143 -12.49 -18.95 17.82
C GLU A 143 -13.77 -19.18 18.65
N ASP A 144 -14.56 -18.13 18.87
CA ASP A 144 -15.97 -18.15 19.22
C ASP A 144 -16.44 -16.70 19.40
N GLY A 145 -16.74 -16.05 18.28
CA GLY A 145 -17.26 -14.69 18.23
C GLY A 145 -16.56 -13.85 17.17
N VAL A 146 -17.04 -13.94 15.94
CA VAL A 146 -16.80 -12.86 14.98
C VAL A 146 -17.62 -11.68 15.51
N GLU A 147 -17.00 -10.79 16.28
CA GLU A 147 -17.58 -9.48 16.53
C GLU A 147 -17.63 -8.79 15.17
N GLU A 148 -18.83 -8.63 14.61
CA GLU A 148 -19.04 -7.78 13.44
C GLU A 148 -18.60 -6.37 13.84
N GLU A 149 -17.43 -5.93 13.35
CA GLU A 149 -16.99 -4.52 13.46
C GLU A 149 -18.16 -3.64 13.01
N THR A 150 -18.71 -2.82 13.90
CA THR A 150 -19.85 -1.97 13.54
C THR A 150 -19.35 -0.72 12.84
N VAL A 151 -20.19 -0.11 11.99
CA VAL A 151 -19.90 1.19 11.36
C VAL A 151 -19.45 2.24 12.39
N GLY A 152 -20.00 2.18 13.61
CA GLY A 152 -19.63 3.08 14.70
C GLY A 152 -18.18 2.89 15.18
N ASP A 153 -17.65 1.66 15.15
CA ASP A 153 -16.28 1.37 15.58
C ASP A 153 -15.27 1.80 14.50
N ASP A 154 -15.57 1.54 13.23
CA ASP A 154 -14.73 1.95 12.10
C ASP A 154 -14.65 3.48 11.95
N GLU A 155 -15.76 4.20 12.12
CA GLU A 155 -15.77 5.67 12.06
C GLU A 155 -14.98 6.29 13.23
N GLN A 156 -15.10 5.72 14.43
CA GLN A 156 -14.29 6.13 15.59
C GLN A 156 -12.80 5.90 15.34
N GLU A 157 -12.43 4.76 14.76
CA GLU A 157 -11.03 4.46 14.46
C GLU A 157 -10.48 5.40 13.38
N LEU A 158 -11.24 5.68 12.31
CA LEU A 158 -10.87 6.66 11.29
C LEU A 158 -10.64 8.05 11.89
N THR A 159 -11.52 8.47 12.80
CA THR A 159 -11.38 9.74 13.54
C THR A 159 -10.08 9.74 14.33
N ARG A 160 -9.86 8.70 15.14
CA ARG A 160 -8.66 8.55 15.97
C ARG A 160 -7.38 8.61 15.14
N LEU A 161 -7.33 7.91 14.01
CA LEU A 161 -6.15 7.86 13.14
C LEU A 161 -5.83 9.24 12.54
N LEU A 162 -6.84 10.00 12.12
CA LEU A 162 -6.62 11.35 11.59
C LEU A 162 -6.18 12.33 12.69
N ASP A 163 -6.80 12.25 13.88
CA ASP A 163 -6.46 13.13 15.01
C ASP A 163 -5.04 12.89 15.55
N THR A 164 -4.52 11.66 15.44
CA THR A 164 -3.15 11.31 15.84
C THR A 164 -2.11 11.56 14.74
N GLY A 165 -2.53 12.04 13.56
CA GLY A 165 -1.65 12.28 12.42
C GLY A 165 -1.20 10.99 11.71
N GLU A 166 -1.94 9.90 11.86
CA GLU A 166 -1.75 8.63 11.13
C GLU A 166 -2.57 8.61 9.83
N ALA A 167 -2.51 9.70 9.06
CA ALA A 167 -3.29 9.89 7.83
C ALA A 167 -3.12 8.75 6.81
N ALA A 168 -1.93 8.14 6.72
CA ALA A 168 -1.70 7.02 5.82
C ALA A 168 -2.42 5.74 6.26
N ALA A 169 -2.50 5.47 7.56
CA ALA A 169 -3.28 4.34 8.08
C ALA A 169 -4.78 4.58 7.89
N ALA A 170 -5.25 5.80 8.17
CA ALA A 170 -6.64 6.21 7.91
C ALA A 170 -7.01 6.05 6.43
N PHE A 171 -6.09 6.39 5.52
CA PHE A 171 -6.27 6.22 4.08
C PHE A 171 -6.52 4.75 3.71
N PHE A 172 -5.71 3.81 4.20
CA PHE A 172 -5.89 2.39 3.88
C PHE A 172 -7.16 1.80 4.51
N LEU A 173 -7.51 2.21 5.74
CA LEU A 173 -8.77 1.81 6.38
C LEU A 173 -9.98 2.30 5.59
N ALA A 174 -10.03 3.60 5.27
CA ALA A 174 -11.12 4.18 4.50
C ALA A 174 -11.25 3.53 3.12
N ARG A 175 -10.12 3.25 2.44
CA ARG A 175 -10.13 2.57 1.14
C ARG A 175 -10.62 1.12 1.24
N ARG A 176 -10.33 0.41 2.34
CA ARG A 176 -10.84 -0.94 2.61
C ARG A 176 -12.35 -0.93 2.76
N LEU A 177 -12.88 0.02 3.52
CA LEU A 177 -14.33 0.18 3.74
C LEU A 177 -15.06 0.54 2.44
N VAL A 178 -14.54 1.50 1.66
CA VAL A 178 -15.10 1.83 0.34
C VAL A 178 -15.11 0.61 -0.59
N THR A 179 -14.06 -0.22 -0.53
CA THR A 179 -13.99 -1.47 -1.31
C THR A 179 -15.08 -2.47 -0.91
N ARG A 180 -15.45 -2.53 0.36
CA ARG A 180 -16.56 -3.35 0.88
C ARG A 180 -17.95 -2.83 0.49
N GLY A 181 -18.01 -1.66 -0.15
CA GLY A 181 -19.27 -1.00 -0.54
C GLY A 181 -19.77 0.02 0.48
N GLU A 182 -18.98 0.33 1.50
CA GLU A 182 -19.34 1.31 2.52
C GLU A 182 -19.12 2.74 2.02
N SER A 183 -20.17 3.31 1.42
CA SER A 183 -20.11 4.61 0.76
C SER A 183 -19.76 5.77 1.70
N TRP A 184 -20.13 5.67 2.98
CA TRP A 184 -19.84 6.68 4.01
C TRP A 184 -18.33 6.88 4.21
N ALA A 185 -17.51 5.85 4.01
CA ALA A 185 -16.05 5.92 4.14
C ALA A 185 -15.37 6.74 3.03
N SER A 186 -16.10 7.10 1.96
CA SER A 186 -15.56 7.90 0.86
C SER A 186 -15.11 9.29 1.31
N GLU A 187 -15.87 9.92 2.20
CA GLU A 187 -15.52 11.24 2.75
C GLU A 187 -14.22 11.17 3.58
N TRP A 188 -14.06 10.09 4.36
CA TRP A 188 -12.85 9.83 5.13
C TRP A 188 -11.63 9.57 4.23
N LEU A 189 -11.83 8.85 3.12
CA LEU A 189 -10.78 8.61 2.13
C LEU A 189 -10.29 9.91 1.51
N GLU A 190 -11.20 10.82 1.18
CA GLU A 190 -10.87 12.16 0.66
C GLU A 190 -10.11 12.99 1.69
N ARG A 191 -10.59 13.04 2.94
CA ARG A 191 -9.92 13.77 4.05
C ARG A 191 -8.50 13.26 4.29
N ALA A 192 -8.33 11.94 4.38
CA ALA A 192 -7.02 11.32 4.56
C ALA A 192 -6.09 11.62 3.37
N SER A 193 -6.62 11.56 2.14
CA SER A 193 -5.86 11.88 0.93
C SER A 193 -5.40 13.35 0.90
N ALA A 194 -6.23 14.29 1.36
CA ALA A 194 -5.88 15.70 1.42
C ALA A 194 -4.72 15.97 2.41
N GLN A 195 -4.79 15.41 3.62
CA GLN A 195 -3.70 15.56 4.61
C GLN A 195 -2.37 15.03 4.07
N LEU A 196 -2.39 13.89 3.37
CA LEU A 196 -1.19 13.30 2.77
C LEU A 196 -0.59 14.13 1.63
N GLN A 197 -1.40 14.90 0.91
CA GLN A 197 -0.94 15.80 -0.14
C GLN A 197 -0.34 17.07 0.45
N ASP A 198 -0.96 17.63 1.48
CA ASP A 198 -0.45 18.82 2.19
C ASP A 198 0.91 18.53 2.85
N ASP A 199 1.07 17.35 3.46
CA ASP A 199 2.34 16.90 4.04
C ASP A 199 3.43 16.61 3.00
N SER A 200 3.10 16.56 1.71
CA SER A 200 4.05 16.31 0.62
C SER A 200 4.63 17.60 0.00
N GLY A 201 4.12 18.78 0.37
CA GLY A 201 4.58 20.10 -0.09
C GLY A 201 5.71 20.70 0.76
#